data_AF-A0AA38ZY94-F1
#
_entry.id   AF-A0AA38ZY94-F1
#
_cell.length_a   1.000
_cell.length_b   1.000
_cell.length_c   1.000
_cell.angle_alpha   90.00
_cell.angle_beta   90.00
_cell.angle_gamma   90.00
#
_symmetry.space_group_name_H-M   'P 1'
#
loop_
_entity.id
_entity.type
_entity.pdbx_description
1 polymer ?
#
loop_
_entity_poly.entity_id
_entity_poly.type
_entity_poly.pdbx_seq_one_letter_code
_entity_poly.pdbx_strand_id
1 'polypeptide(L)'
;MEDNQSVATLIDSTTCKIQQLQKAFAELESHRALTLNLKWKQLEEHFHGLEKSLKRRFNELEDQEKEFEMKTMEAQRLLEKREAAVVAKEQDSLSRLQEKRDAAVFAIVNALGKHDKLSSSGHAVVASENRAGVPIGEEKLPDAMAAESNLEDVKGFSENENVELKSYPQLIKLCEDMDSEGLHKFISDNRKNLAAMREEIPQALKAAMDPARFVLDSLEDFYRIEIPNLDGKKDANLLGLRRTCIMLMECLSILLTSPDLGPVSEVSDDVKEIAKAIAEEWKPKLDALDIDASNGNSLEAHAFLQLLATFGIASDFDQEEISRLIPMVSRRRQTADLCRSLGLSEKMPGVIEILINSGRQIDAVNLAFAFELTEQFSPVPLLKSYLKEARKASSPLKPGNASPTAQVCS
;
A
#
# COMPACT_ATOMS: atom_id res chain seq x y z
N MET A 1 -5.44 24.00 10.63
CA MET A 1 -5.87 25.30 10.06
C MET A 1 -4.73 26.10 9.42
N GLU A 2 -3.48 26.07 9.91
CA GLU A 2 -2.35 26.75 9.24
C GLU A 2 -2.01 26.17 7.85
N ASP A 3 -2.21 24.87 7.64
CA ASP A 3 -1.87 24.20 6.37
C ASP A 3 -2.81 24.55 5.20
N ASN A 4 -4.11 24.78 5.44
CA ASN A 4 -5.06 25.12 4.37
C ASN A 4 -4.77 26.49 3.74
N GLN A 5 -4.24 27.42 4.55
CA GLN A 5 -3.79 28.73 4.09
C GLN A 5 -2.52 28.63 3.24
N SER A 6 -1.67 27.63 3.50
CA SER A 6 -0.48 27.34 2.68
C SER A 6 -0.82 26.81 1.29
N VAL A 7 -1.89 26.02 1.15
CA VAL A 7 -2.28 25.43 -0.14
C VAL A 7 -3.02 26.46 -1.01
N ALA A 8 -3.90 27.28 -0.43
CA ALA A 8 -4.57 28.36 -1.14
C ALA A 8 -3.54 29.36 -1.72
N THR A 9 -2.53 29.74 -0.93
CA THR A 9 -1.46 30.64 -1.38
C THR A 9 -0.57 30.01 -2.46
N LEU A 10 -0.39 28.69 -2.47
CA LEU A 10 0.30 27.96 -3.55
C LEU A 10 -0.52 27.92 -4.85
N ILE A 11 -1.84 27.80 -4.75
CA ILE A 11 -2.74 27.87 -5.90
C ILE A 11 -2.68 29.27 -6.51
N ASP A 12 -2.74 30.33 -5.70
CA ASP A 12 -2.65 31.71 -6.17
C ASP A 12 -1.24 32.04 -6.76
N SER A 13 -0.18 31.45 -6.18
CA SER A 13 1.17 31.51 -6.74
C SER A 13 1.25 30.89 -8.14
N THR A 14 0.45 29.86 -8.42
CA THR A 14 0.40 29.20 -9.73
C THR A 14 -0.22 30.11 -10.79
N THR A 15 -1.31 30.82 -10.46
CA THR A 15 -1.94 31.82 -11.34
C THR A 15 -0.95 32.94 -11.69
N CYS A 16 -0.19 33.42 -10.71
CA CYS A 16 0.85 34.43 -10.93
C CYS A 16 1.96 33.93 -11.88
N LYS A 17 2.38 32.66 -11.75
CA LYS A 17 3.38 32.06 -12.65
C LYS A 17 2.89 31.89 -14.10
N ILE A 18 1.61 31.56 -14.30
CA ILE A 18 1.00 31.48 -15.63
C ILE A 18 1.04 32.85 -16.32
N GLN A 19 0.71 33.92 -15.59
CA GLN A 19 0.79 35.30 -16.09
C GLN A 19 2.24 35.73 -16.41
N GLN A 20 3.22 35.32 -15.59
CA GLN A 20 4.64 35.57 -15.86
C GLN A 20 5.11 34.85 -17.13
N LEU A 21 4.69 33.60 -17.35
CA LEU A 21 4.96 32.87 -18.59
C LEU A 21 4.34 33.59 -19.78
N GLN A 22 3.10 34.06 -19.67
CA GLN A 22 2.41 34.80 -20.73
C GLN A 22 3.20 36.04 -21.16
N LYS A 23 3.72 36.79 -20.18
CA LYS A 23 4.55 37.97 -20.42
C LYS A 23 5.86 37.61 -21.13
N ALA A 24 6.53 36.55 -20.69
CA ALA A 24 7.78 36.09 -21.30
C ALA A 24 7.57 35.59 -22.74
N PHE A 25 6.45 34.92 -23.03
CA PHE A 25 6.08 34.49 -24.38
C PHE A 25 5.80 35.69 -25.30
N ALA A 26 5.07 36.70 -24.83
CA ALA A 26 4.82 37.92 -25.60
C ALA A 26 6.13 38.69 -25.92
N GLU A 27 7.09 38.71 -24.99
CA GLU A 27 8.41 39.31 -25.21
C GLU A 27 9.28 38.48 -26.18
N LEU A 28 9.13 37.16 -26.19
CA LEU A 28 9.83 36.29 -27.14
C LEU A 28 9.25 36.42 -28.57
N GLU A 29 7.94 36.58 -28.69
CA GLU A 29 7.26 36.86 -29.96
C GLU A 29 7.61 38.24 -30.52
N SER A 30 7.82 39.26 -29.68
CA SER A 30 8.22 40.59 -30.17
C SER A 30 9.63 40.58 -30.78
N HIS A 31 10.50 39.68 -30.34
CA HIS A 31 11.87 39.53 -30.84
C HIS A 31 12.02 38.54 -32.02
N ARG A 32 11.01 37.71 -32.32
CA ARG A 32 11.04 36.74 -33.44
C ARG A 32 9.85 36.92 -34.36
N ALA A 33 10.10 37.03 -35.67
CA ALA A 33 9.07 37.09 -36.72
C ALA A 33 8.31 35.76 -36.95
N LEU A 34 8.05 34.97 -35.90
CA LEU A 34 7.32 33.71 -35.94
C LEU A 34 6.17 33.74 -34.94
N THR A 35 5.00 33.25 -35.36
CA THR A 35 3.77 33.20 -34.54
C THR A 35 3.80 31.99 -33.62
N LEU A 36 3.99 32.20 -32.31
CA LEU A 36 3.89 31.18 -31.26
C LEU A 36 2.50 31.16 -30.58
N ASN A 37 1.65 32.15 -30.87
CA ASN A 37 0.33 32.36 -30.28
C ASN A 37 -0.58 31.12 -30.26
N LEU A 38 -0.54 30.30 -31.32
CA LEU A 38 -1.38 29.08 -31.37
C LEU A 38 -0.93 28.02 -30.34
N LYS A 39 0.38 27.93 -30.07
CA LYS A 39 0.96 27.02 -29.06
C LYS A 39 0.74 27.56 -27.64
N TRP A 40 0.77 28.88 -27.47
CA TRP A 40 0.49 29.52 -26.17
C TRP A 40 -0.96 29.28 -25.73
N LYS A 41 -1.95 29.48 -26.61
CA LYS A 41 -3.37 29.24 -26.26
C LYS A 41 -3.65 27.81 -25.78
N GLN A 42 -3.06 26.82 -26.44
CA GLN A 42 -3.20 25.41 -26.02
C GLN A 42 -2.58 25.15 -24.64
N LEU A 43 -1.41 25.74 -24.38
CA LEU A 43 -0.72 25.61 -23.10
C LEU A 43 -1.46 26.36 -21.98
N GLU A 44 -1.98 27.54 -22.27
CA GLU A 44 -2.80 28.36 -21.38
C GLU A 44 -4.10 27.64 -21.01
N GLU A 45 -4.81 27.07 -21.99
CA GLU A 45 -6.01 26.26 -21.74
C GLU A 45 -5.71 25.04 -20.87
N HIS A 46 -4.58 24.35 -21.12
CA HIS A 46 -4.15 23.22 -20.32
C HIS A 46 -3.87 23.61 -18.86
N PHE A 47 -3.12 24.69 -18.63
CA PHE A 47 -2.83 25.15 -17.27
C PHE A 47 -4.07 25.67 -16.53
N HIS A 48 -4.96 26.41 -17.20
CA HIS A 48 -6.24 26.81 -16.61
C HIS A 48 -7.13 25.60 -16.30
N GLY A 49 -7.12 24.58 -17.15
CA GLY A 49 -7.82 23.32 -16.92
C GLY A 49 -7.30 22.60 -15.67
N LEU A 50 -5.98 22.53 -15.53
CA LEU A 50 -5.32 21.95 -14.36
C LEU A 50 -5.65 22.73 -13.08
N GLU A 51 -5.56 24.06 -13.12
CA GLU A 51 -5.89 24.93 -11.98
C GLU A 51 -7.35 24.75 -11.53
N LYS A 52 -8.29 24.74 -12.48
CA LYS A 52 -9.72 24.53 -12.19
C LYS A 52 -9.99 23.14 -11.62
N SER A 53 -9.28 22.11 -12.11
CA SER A 53 -9.37 20.75 -11.58
C SER A 53 -8.85 20.67 -10.14
N LEU A 54 -7.70 21.30 -9.89
CA LEU A 54 -7.06 21.32 -8.57
C LEU A 54 -7.90 22.08 -7.54
N LYS A 55 -8.41 23.26 -7.88
CA LYS A 55 -9.33 24.04 -7.04
C LYS A 55 -10.58 23.25 -6.68
N ARG A 56 -11.17 22.54 -7.64
CA ARG A 56 -12.36 21.71 -7.40
C ARG A 56 -12.07 20.58 -6.41
N ARG A 57 -10.97 19.84 -6.62
CA ARG A 57 -10.57 18.76 -5.70
C ARG A 57 -10.23 19.27 -4.30
N PHE A 58 -9.62 20.45 -4.20
CA PHE A 58 -9.33 21.07 -2.91
C PHE A 58 -10.63 21.35 -2.14
N ASN A 59 -11.62 21.98 -2.77
CA ASN A 59 -12.91 22.25 -2.14
C ASN A 59 -13.65 20.96 -1.76
N GLU A 60 -13.62 19.94 -2.63
CA GLU A 60 -14.23 18.63 -2.35
C GLU A 60 -13.59 17.94 -1.13
N LEU A 61 -12.26 18.04 -0.98
CA LEU A 61 -11.56 17.53 0.19
C LEU A 61 -11.88 18.33 1.46
N GLU A 62 -12.00 19.64 1.36
CA GLU A 62 -12.39 20.50 2.48
C GLU A 62 -13.81 20.17 2.98
N ASP A 63 -14.74 19.90 2.08
CA ASP A 63 -16.10 19.48 2.43
C ASP A 63 -16.11 18.09 3.07
N GLN A 64 -15.32 17.14 2.56
CA GLN A 64 -15.16 15.81 3.16
C GLN A 64 -14.54 15.87 4.56
N GLU A 65 -13.53 16.71 4.77
CA GLU A 65 -12.90 16.92 6.09
C GLU A 65 -13.94 17.38 7.11
N LYS A 66 -14.76 18.39 6.76
CA LYS A 66 -15.85 18.88 7.62
C LYS A 66 -16.89 17.80 7.93
N GLU A 67 -17.23 16.95 6.96
CA GLU A 67 -18.14 15.84 7.17
C GLU A 67 -17.58 14.80 8.15
N PHE A 68 -16.30 14.45 8.03
CA PHE A 68 -15.63 13.53 8.95
C PHE A 68 -15.51 14.10 10.36
N GLU A 69 -15.20 15.38 10.48
CA GLU A 69 -15.13 16.07 11.77
C GLU A 69 -16.50 16.04 12.48
N MET A 70 -17.58 16.33 11.75
CA MET A 70 -18.95 16.24 12.26
C MET A 70 -19.30 14.83 12.74
N LYS A 71 -19.04 13.80 11.93
CA LYS A 71 -19.28 12.39 12.30
C LYS A 71 -18.49 11.99 13.54
N THR A 72 -17.25 12.46 13.66
CA THR A 72 -16.39 12.19 14.81
C THR A 72 -16.96 12.82 16.09
N MET A 73 -17.40 14.09 16.01
CA MET A 73 -18.05 14.77 17.14
C MET A 73 -19.35 14.08 17.57
N GLU A 74 -20.17 13.62 16.62
CA GLU A 74 -21.39 12.87 16.93
C GLU A 74 -21.10 11.54 17.62
N ALA A 75 -20.14 10.78 17.12
CA ALA A 75 -19.71 9.52 17.71
C ALA A 75 -19.17 9.73 19.14
N GLN A 76 -18.36 10.77 19.36
CA GLN A 76 -17.82 11.09 20.67
C GLN A 76 -18.92 11.48 21.67
N ARG A 77 -19.90 12.29 21.27
CA ARG A 77 -21.08 12.59 22.11
C ARG A 77 -21.89 11.36 22.46
N LEU A 78 -22.02 10.40 21.53
CA LEU A 78 -22.74 9.16 21.79
C LEU A 78 -21.99 8.30 22.83
N LEU A 79 -20.67 8.24 22.71
CA LEU A 79 -19.81 7.54 23.67
C LEU A 79 -19.89 8.17 25.06
N GLU A 80 -19.77 9.49 25.18
CA GLU A 80 -19.90 10.21 26.46
C GLU A 80 -21.26 9.95 27.13
N LYS A 81 -22.35 9.93 26.35
CA LYS A 81 -23.68 9.58 26.87
C LYS A 81 -23.75 8.14 27.38
N ARG A 82 -23.13 7.19 26.68
CA ARG A 82 -23.09 5.79 27.11
C ARG A 82 -22.23 5.61 28.35
N GLU A 83 -21.07 6.26 28.39
CA GLU A 83 -20.17 6.24 29.54
C GLU A 83 -20.87 6.79 30.79
N ALA A 84 -21.51 7.95 30.70
CA ALA A 84 -22.27 8.52 31.82
C ALA A 84 -23.39 7.58 32.30
N ALA A 85 -24.07 6.89 31.39
CA ALA A 85 -25.10 5.91 31.75
C ALA A 85 -24.53 4.65 32.41
N VAL A 86 -23.34 4.20 32.02
CA VAL A 86 -22.63 3.09 32.65
C VAL A 86 -22.19 3.50 34.05
N VAL A 87 -21.53 4.65 34.20
CA VAL A 87 -21.08 5.17 35.50
C VAL A 87 -22.27 5.33 36.47
N ALA A 88 -23.41 5.84 36.00
CA ALA A 88 -24.61 5.95 36.84
C ALA A 88 -25.11 4.57 37.32
N LYS A 89 -25.16 3.57 36.43
CA LYS A 89 -25.56 2.21 36.80
C LYS A 89 -24.56 1.54 37.75
N GLU A 90 -23.27 1.73 37.53
CA GLU A 90 -22.22 1.23 38.42
C GLU A 90 -22.36 1.84 39.81
N GLN A 91 -22.54 3.15 39.90
CA GLN A 91 -22.76 3.84 41.17
C GLN A 91 -24.02 3.35 41.90
N ASP A 92 -25.14 3.18 41.20
CA ASP A 92 -26.38 2.62 41.78
C ASP A 92 -26.16 1.20 42.32
N SER A 93 -25.42 0.37 41.58
CA SER A 93 -25.11 -1.00 41.99
C SER A 93 -24.20 -1.05 43.22
N LEU A 94 -23.19 -0.16 43.28
CA LEU A 94 -22.29 -0.01 44.42
C LEU A 94 -23.04 0.43 45.67
N SER A 95 -23.94 1.40 45.57
CA SER A 95 -24.77 1.84 46.70
C SER A 95 -25.64 0.69 47.24
N ARG A 96 -26.28 -0.09 46.36
CA ARG A 96 -27.06 -1.28 46.78
C ARG A 96 -26.21 -2.35 47.47
N LEU A 97 -24.98 -2.56 47.02
CA LEU A 97 -24.06 -3.49 47.67
C LEU A 97 -23.61 -2.99 49.04
N GLN A 98 -23.35 -1.68 49.17
CA GLN A 98 -23.01 -1.06 50.44
C GLN A 98 -24.16 -1.17 51.45
N GLU A 99 -25.40 -0.89 51.04
CA GLU A 99 -26.59 -1.07 51.89
C GLU A 99 -26.74 -2.51 52.38
N LYS A 100 -26.58 -3.50 51.49
CA LYS A 100 -26.65 -4.92 51.86
C LYS A 100 -25.53 -5.32 52.84
N ARG A 101 -24.31 -4.82 52.61
CA ARG A 101 -23.17 -5.04 53.52
C ARG A 101 -23.48 -4.47 54.89
N ASP A 102 -23.97 -3.23 54.96
CA ASP A 102 -24.23 -2.54 56.22
C ASP A 102 -25.38 -3.21 56.99
N ALA A 103 -26.42 -3.66 56.30
CA ALA A 103 -27.50 -4.47 56.88
C ALA A 103 -26.99 -5.81 57.45
N ALA A 104 -26.09 -6.51 56.73
CA ALA A 104 -25.49 -7.76 57.20
C ALA A 104 -24.60 -7.53 58.42
N VAL A 105 -23.76 -6.48 58.41
CA VAL A 105 -22.93 -6.09 59.57
C VAL A 105 -23.80 -5.77 60.78
N PHE A 106 -24.89 -5.01 60.59
CA PHE A 106 -25.83 -4.70 61.66
C PHE A 106 -26.49 -5.97 62.24
N ALA A 107 -26.87 -6.92 61.40
CA ALA A 107 -27.42 -8.21 61.84
C ALA A 107 -26.40 -9.02 62.66
N ILE A 108 -25.13 -9.06 62.23
CA ILE A 108 -24.04 -9.73 62.95
C ILE A 108 -23.81 -9.07 64.32
N VAL A 109 -23.71 -7.75 64.38
CA VAL A 109 -23.49 -7.00 65.63
C VAL A 109 -24.65 -7.22 66.61
N ASN A 110 -25.90 -7.21 66.12
CA ASN A 110 -27.06 -7.50 66.96
C ASN A 110 -27.08 -8.95 67.46
N ALA A 111 -26.64 -9.91 66.65
CA ALA A 111 -26.52 -11.31 67.07
C ALA A 111 -25.44 -11.45 68.18
N LEU A 112 -24.27 -10.84 68.00
CA LEU A 112 -23.19 -10.86 69.00
C LEU A 112 -23.59 -10.16 70.30
N GLY A 113 -24.27 -9.01 70.23
CA GLY A 113 -24.78 -8.31 71.41
C GLY A 113 -25.89 -9.08 72.16
N LYS A 114 -26.62 -9.97 71.48
CA LYS A 114 -27.56 -10.91 72.13
C LYS A 114 -26.82 -12.08 72.80
N HIS A 115 -25.71 -12.54 72.23
CA HIS A 115 -24.85 -13.54 72.86
C HIS A 115 -24.14 -12.99 74.11
N ASP A 116 -23.65 -11.75 74.09
CA ASP A 116 -23.05 -11.11 75.28
C ASP A 116 -24.05 -10.87 76.41
N LYS A 117 -25.33 -10.60 76.09
CA LYS A 117 -26.41 -10.47 77.10
C LYS A 117 -26.87 -11.82 77.67
N LEU A 118 -26.58 -12.94 77.00
CA LEU A 118 -26.92 -14.28 77.49
C LEU A 118 -25.78 -14.93 78.31
N SER A 119 -24.56 -14.39 78.24
CA SER A 119 -23.42 -14.83 79.05
C SER A 119 -23.29 -14.15 80.43
N SER A 120 -24.24 -13.27 80.80
CA SER A 120 -24.30 -12.64 82.13
C SER A 120 -25.47 -13.16 82.98
N SER A 121 -25.57 -14.48 83.16
CA SER A 121 -26.32 -15.04 84.29
C SER A 121 -25.92 -16.50 84.59
N GLY A 122 -25.27 -16.71 85.75
CA GLY A 122 -25.42 -17.95 86.53
C GLY A 122 -24.42 -19.09 86.32
N HIS A 123 -23.35 -19.08 87.12
CA HIS A 123 -22.60 -20.27 87.55
C HIS A 123 -23.48 -21.31 88.28
N ALA A 124 -23.26 -22.62 88.03
CA ALA A 124 -23.14 -23.70 89.05
C ALA A 124 -23.07 -25.11 88.35
N VAL A 125 -21.94 -25.82 88.37
CA VAL A 125 -21.50 -26.87 89.35
C VAL A 125 -21.92 -28.32 88.99
N VAL A 126 -20.92 -29.08 88.51
CA VAL A 126 -20.47 -30.46 88.88
C VAL A 126 -21.20 -31.75 88.38
N ALA A 127 -20.45 -32.48 87.53
CA ALA A 127 -20.11 -33.93 87.41
C ALA A 127 -21.17 -35.06 87.26
N SER A 128 -21.03 -35.89 86.22
CA SER A 128 -20.38 -37.23 86.16
C SER A 128 -20.50 -37.76 84.70
N GLU A 129 -19.48 -38.27 84.02
CA GLU A 129 -18.81 -39.60 84.01
C GLU A 129 -18.93 -40.25 82.62
N ASN A 130 -17.86 -40.98 82.26
CA ASN A 130 -17.75 -42.04 81.25
C ASN A 130 -17.43 -41.73 79.77
N ARG A 131 -16.13 -41.81 79.49
CA ARG A 131 -15.47 -42.87 78.69
C ARG A 131 -15.95 -43.11 77.24
N ALA A 132 -14.97 -42.98 76.34
CA ALA A 132 -14.58 -43.94 75.27
C ALA A 132 -14.56 -43.35 73.84
N GLY A 133 -13.48 -43.67 73.12
CA GLY A 133 -13.58 -44.03 71.69
C GLY A 133 -13.17 -42.99 70.65
N VAL A 134 -11.92 -43.09 70.24
CA VAL A 134 -11.27 -42.67 68.97
C VAL A 134 -11.90 -43.51 67.79
N PRO A 135 -11.59 -43.33 66.48
CA PRO A 135 -11.80 -42.24 65.48
C PRO A 135 -12.42 -42.78 64.12
N ILE A 136 -12.27 -42.01 63.02
CA ILE A 136 -12.31 -42.40 61.58
C ILE A 136 -13.68 -42.60 60.91
N GLY A 137 -13.82 -42.17 59.65
CA GLY A 137 -14.75 -42.80 58.71
C GLY A 137 -15.08 -42.01 57.45
N GLU A 138 -14.48 -42.42 56.34
CA GLU A 138 -14.72 -42.01 54.94
C GLU A 138 -16.05 -42.52 54.35
N GLU A 139 -16.36 -42.04 53.14
CA GLU A 139 -17.28 -42.59 52.10
C GLU A 139 -18.80 -42.60 52.42
N LYS A 140 -19.76 -42.35 51.51
CA LYS A 140 -19.84 -42.63 50.07
C LYS A 140 -21.08 -41.95 49.44
N LEU A 141 -21.02 -41.68 48.13
CA LEU A 141 -22.14 -41.38 47.19
C LEU A 141 -23.10 -42.59 46.99
N PRO A 142 -24.26 -42.43 46.30
CA PRO A 142 -24.33 -42.92 44.90
C PRO A 142 -25.23 -42.15 43.91
N ASP A 143 -24.99 -42.48 42.63
CA ASP A 143 -25.43 -41.99 41.29
C ASP A 143 -26.90 -42.16 40.86
N ALA A 144 -27.30 -41.42 39.79
CA ALA A 144 -27.76 -41.99 38.49
C ALA A 144 -28.01 -40.97 37.33
N MET A 145 -27.18 -41.08 36.28
CA MET A 145 -27.46 -41.18 34.82
C MET A 145 -27.92 -39.97 33.92
N ALA A 146 -26.95 -39.49 33.11
CA ALA A 146 -26.88 -39.38 31.63
C ALA A 146 -27.93 -38.64 30.75
N ALA A 147 -27.47 -37.63 29.98
CA ALA A 147 -27.44 -37.62 28.49
C ALA A 147 -26.75 -36.35 27.92
N GLU A 148 -26.07 -36.51 26.80
CA GLU A 148 -25.05 -35.66 26.16
C GLU A 148 -25.55 -34.40 25.42
N SER A 149 -24.69 -33.38 25.28
CA SER A 149 -24.23 -32.89 23.96
C SER A 149 -23.10 -31.83 24.09
N ASN A 150 -21.90 -32.22 23.62
CA ASN A 150 -20.89 -31.50 22.79
C ASN A 150 -20.80 -29.96 22.87
N LEU A 151 -19.65 -29.27 22.88
CA LEU A 151 -18.23 -29.62 22.75
C LEU A 151 -17.42 -28.40 23.24
N GLU A 152 -16.28 -28.71 23.84
CA GLU A 152 -15.10 -27.90 24.20
C GLU A 152 -14.53 -27.10 23.00
N ASP A 153 -13.64 -26.12 23.07
CA ASP A 153 -12.70 -25.64 24.09
C ASP A 153 -12.16 -24.29 23.58
N VAL A 154 -12.03 -23.29 24.45
CA VAL A 154 -11.17 -22.12 24.21
C VAL A 154 -10.14 -22.10 25.32
N LYS A 155 -8.93 -22.55 24.99
CA LYS A 155 -7.77 -22.46 25.86
C LYS A 155 -6.63 -21.75 25.14
N GLY A 156 -6.09 -20.76 25.83
CA GLY A 156 -4.65 -20.57 25.91
C GLY A 156 -4.11 -19.50 24.98
N PHE A 157 -3.95 -18.31 25.55
CA PHE A 157 -2.92 -17.37 25.13
C PHE A 157 -1.57 -18.08 25.06
N SER A 158 -0.98 -18.10 23.88
CA SER A 158 0.43 -18.41 23.63
C SER A 158 0.87 -17.46 22.52
N GLU A 159 1.65 -16.46 22.88
CA GLU A 159 2.40 -15.65 21.94
C GLU A 159 3.30 -16.57 21.10
N ASN A 160 2.95 -16.71 19.83
CA ASN A 160 3.88 -17.01 18.76
C ASN A 160 3.41 -16.19 17.57
N GLU A 161 4.30 -15.35 17.04
CA GLU A 161 4.18 -14.73 15.73
C GLU A 161 3.99 -15.81 14.67
N ASN A 162 2.75 -16.23 14.43
CA ASN A 162 2.37 -16.81 13.17
C ASN A 162 1.64 -15.72 12.40
N VAL A 163 2.25 -15.29 11.30
CA VAL A 163 1.61 -14.51 10.26
C VAL A 163 0.32 -15.24 9.89
N GLU A 164 -0.81 -14.68 10.32
CA GLU A 164 -2.12 -15.15 9.93
C GLU A 164 -2.26 -14.84 8.42
N LEU A 165 -1.83 -15.79 7.59
CA LEU A 165 -2.04 -15.79 6.15
C LEU A 165 -3.55 -15.63 5.95
N LYS A 166 -3.98 -14.42 5.58
CA LYS A 166 -5.35 -14.18 5.17
C LYS A 166 -5.55 -14.97 3.89
N SER A 167 -5.99 -16.22 4.02
CA SER A 167 -6.41 -17.00 2.87
C SER A 167 -7.45 -16.17 2.13
N TYR A 168 -7.27 -16.01 0.82
CA TYR A 168 -8.25 -15.39 -0.06
C TYR A 168 -8.91 -16.51 -0.89
N PRO A 169 -9.95 -17.20 -0.35
CA PRO A 169 -10.64 -18.25 -1.09
C PRO A 169 -11.15 -17.79 -2.45
N GLN A 170 -11.55 -16.52 -2.54
CA GLN A 170 -12.00 -15.90 -3.79
C GLN A 170 -10.87 -15.82 -4.83
N LEU A 171 -9.63 -15.56 -4.40
CA LEU A 171 -8.47 -15.50 -5.31
C LEU A 171 -8.19 -16.87 -5.93
N ILE A 172 -8.24 -17.92 -5.12
CA ILE A 172 -8.10 -19.31 -5.59
C ILE A 172 -9.18 -19.63 -6.60
N LYS A 173 -10.44 -19.32 -6.28
CA LYS A 173 -11.57 -19.56 -7.18
C LYS A 173 -11.42 -18.83 -8.52
N LEU A 174 -10.99 -17.57 -8.51
CA LEU A 174 -10.74 -16.81 -9.74
C LEU A 174 -9.65 -17.44 -10.61
N CYS A 175 -8.61 -18.02 -9.99
CA CYS A 175 -7.58 -18.79 -10.70
C CYS A 175 -8.13 -20.10 -11.26
N GLU A 176 -8.91 -20.86 -10.49
CA GLU A 176 -9.58 -22.10 -10.94
C GLU A 176 -10.49 -21.85 -12.14
N ASP A 177 -11.29 -20.79 -12.08
CA ASP A 177 -12.23 -20.38 -13.12
C ASP A 177 -11.53 -19.73 -14.33
N MET A 178 -10.21 -19.50 -14.28
CA MET A 178 -9.42 -18.76 -15.29
C MET A 178 -10.02 -17.37 -15.60
N ASP A 179 -10.58 -16.70 -14.59
CA ASP A 179 -11.27 -15.41 -14.72
C ASP A 179 -10.31 -14.22 -14.55
N SER A 180 -9.74 -13.75 -15.68
CA SER A 180 -8.72 -12.70 -15.68
C SER A 180 -9.33 -11.32 -15.36
N GLU A 181 -10.53 -11.04 -15.86
CA GLU A 181 -11.25 -9.79 -15.60
C GLU A 181 -11.66 -9.69 -14.12
N GLY A 182 -12.20 -10.78 -13.56
CA GLY A 182 -12.52 -10.90 -12.15
C GLY A 182 -11.28 -10.76 -11.26
N LEU A 183 -10.14 -11.33 -11.65
CA LEU A 183 -8.87 -11.18 -10.95
C LEU A 183 -8.40 -9.72 -10.92
N HIS A 184 -8.43 -9.03 -12.05
CA HIS A 184 -8.08 -7.60 -12.13
C HIS A 184 -8.98 -6.74 -11.24
N LYS A 185 -10.29 -6.99 -11.28
CA LYS A 185 -11.26 -6.29 -10.44
C LYS A 185 -11.01 -6.56 -8.96
N PHE A 186 -10.82 -7.83 -8.58
CA PHE A 186 -10.55 -8.23 -7.21
C PHE A 186 -9.31 -7.54 -6.64
N ILE A 187 -8.21 -7.51 -7.40
CA ILE A 187 -6.96 -6.83 -7.01
C ILE A 187 -7.18 -5.32 -6.88
N SER A 188 -7.92 -4.72 -7.82
CA SER A 188 -8.24 -3.29 -7.80
C SER A 188 -9.11 -2.89 -6.61
N ASP A 189 -10.07 -3.73 -6.22
CA ASP A 189 -10.95 -3.48 -5.08
C ASP A 189 -10.22 -3.65 -3.73
N ASN A 190 -9.16 -4.48 -3.71
CA ASN A 190 -8.39 -4.80 -2.51
C ASN A 190 -7.03 -4.09 -2.42
N ARG A 191 -6.84 -2.94 -3.09
CA ARG A 191 -5.56 -2.18 -3.11
C ARG A 191 -4.89 -1.95 -1.75
N LYS A 192 -5.68 -1.79 -0.66
CA LYS A 192 -5.15 -1.61 0.71
C LYS A 192 -4.40 -2.84 1.23
N ASN A 193 -4.75 -4.03 0.75
CA ASN A 193 -4.18 -5.30 1.16
C ASN A 193 -3.21 -5.87 0.10
N LEU A 194 -2.77 -5.05 -0.87
CA LEU A 194 -1.99 -5.50 -2.03
C LEU A 194 -0.71 -6.24 -1.66
N ALA A 195 0.00 -5.79 -0.62
CA ALA A 195 1.22 -6.46 -0.15
C ALA A 195 0.95 -7.89 0.31
N ALA A 196 -0.09 -8.10 1.13
CA ALA A 196 -0.48 -9.44 1.58
C ALA A 196 -1.00 -10.30 0.41
N MET A 197 -1.79 -9.72 -0.50
CA MET A 197 -2.26 -10.45 -1.68
C MET A 197 -1.11 -10.91 -2.58
N ARG A 198 -0.08 -10.08 -2.77
CA ARG A 198 1.07 -10.42 -3.61
C ARG A 198 1.80 -11.67 -3.16
N GLU A 199 1.88 -11.93 -1.86
CA GLU A 199 2.49 -13.14 -1.30
C GLU A 199 1.62 -14.39 -1.53
N GLU A 200 0.30 -14.22 -1.61
CA GLU A 200 -0.68 -15.31 -1.79
C GLU A 200 -0.92 -15.68 -3.27
N ILE A 201 -0.80 -14.70 -4.19
CA ILE A 201 -1.07 -14.89 -5.62
C ILE A 201 -0.26 -16.05 -6.22
N PRO A 202 1.06 -16.20 -5.98
CA PRO A 202 1.82 -17.34 -6.51
C PRO A 202 1.22 -18.69 -6.11
N GLN A 203 0.73 -18.81 -4.88
CA GLN A 203 0.10 -20.04 -4.39
C GLN A 203 -1.30 -20.24 -5.01
N ALA A 204 -2.08 -19.17 -5.16
CA ALA A 204 -3.41 -19.23 -5.76
C ALA A 204 -3.34 -19.59 -7.26
N LEU A 205 -2.33 -19.10 -7.97
CA LEU A 205 -2.11 -19.40 -9.39
C LEU A 205 -1.98 -20.90 -9.67
N LYS A 206 -1.53 -21.72 -8.70
CA LYS A 206 -1.47 -23.19 -8.87
C LYS A 206 -2.82 -23.85 -9.08
N ALA A 207 -3.90 -23.20 -8.66
CA ALA A 207 -5.25 -23.72 -8.84
C ALA A 207 -5.75 -23.51 -10.28
N ALA A 208 -5.09 -22.65 -11.06
CA ALA A 208 -5.38 -22.47 -12.47
C ALA A 208 -4.98 -23.70 -13.29
N MET A 209 -5.80 -24.04 -14.29
CA MET A 209 -5.52 -25.15 -15.21
C MET A 209 -4.21 -24.94 -15.98
N ASP A 210 -3.96 -23.70 -16.42
CA ASP A 210 -2.70 -23.28 -17.04
C ASP A 210 -2.34 -21.88 -16.51
N PRO A 211 -1.50 -21.79 -15.46
CA PRO A 211 -1.15 -20.52 -14.83
C PRO A 211 -0.42 -19.56 -15.78
N ALA A 212 0.39 -20.10 -16.69
CA ALA A 212 1.17 -19.29 -17.63
C ALA A 212 0.26 -18.68 -18.70
N ARG A 213 -0.63 -19.49 -19.28
CA ARG A 213 -1.65 -19.01 -20.21
C ARG A 213 -2.60 -18.00 -19.55
N PHE A 214 -3.05 -18.29 -18.33
CA PHE A 214 -3.93 -17.42 -17.57
C PHE A 214 -3.34 -16.02 -17.37
N VAL A 215 -2.06 -15.95 -17.03
CA VAL A 215 -1.36 -14.67 -16.86
C VAL A 215 -1.22 -13.93 -18.19
N LEU A 216 -0.99 -14.62 -19.32
CA LEU A 216 -1.00 -13.97 -20.64
C LEU A 216 -2.37 -13.41 -21.01
N ASP A 217 -3.46 -14.15 -20.74
CA ASP A 217 -4.82 -13.68 -21.00
C ASP A 217 -5.14 -12.43 -20.15
N SER A 218 -4.51 -12.26 -18.99
CA SER A 218 -4.63 -11.05 -18.16
C SER A 218 -3.96 -9.80 -18.77
N LEU A 219 -3.22 -9.92 -19.88
CA LEU A 219 -2.51 -8.81 -20.54
C LEU A 219 -3.32 -8.14 -21.67
N GLU A 220 -4.49 -8.68 -22.03
CA GLU A 220 -5.28 -8.24 -23.20
C GLU A 220 -5.57 -6.72 -23.20
N ASP A 221 -5.85 -6.15 -22.02
CA ASP A 221 -6.21 -4.74 -21.85
C ASP A 221 -5.03 -3.81 -21.56
N PHE A 222 -3.79 -4.31 -21.55
CA PHE A 222 -2.61 -3.55 -21.11
C PHE A 222 -2.39 -2.24 -21.91
N TYR A 223 -2.67 -2.28 -23.21
CA TYR A 223 -2.61 -1.14 -24.12
C TYR A 223 -3.98 -0.64 -24.60
N ARG A 224 -5.10 -1.21 -24.13
CA ARG A 224 -6.42 -0.71 -24.52
C ARG A 224 -6.66 0.66 -23.90
N ILE A 225 -6.47 1.68 -24.72
CA ILE A 225 -6.86 3.06 -24.43
C ILE A 225 -8.26 3.23 -25.03
N GLU A 226 -9.29 3.14 -24.20
CA GLU A 226 -10.59 3.67 -24.58
C GLU A 226 -10.45 5.18 -24.85
N ILE A 227 -11.07 5.65 -25.94
CA ILE A 227 -11.09 7.04 -26.43
C ILE A 227 -11.09 8.06 -25.27
N PRO A 228 -10.22 9.09 -25.30
CA PRO A 228 -10.08 10.02 -24.18
C PRO A 228 -11.38 10.78 -23.94
N ASN A 229 -12.07 10.39 -22.87
CA ASN A 229 -13.10 11.20 -22.25
C ASN A 229 -12.50 11.88 -21.02
N LEU A 230 -12.85 13.15 -20.86
CA LEU A 230 -12.20 14.25 -20.13
C LEU A 230 -12.00 14.11 -18.59
N ASP A 231 -11.89 12.90 -18.03
CA ASP A 231 -11.80 12.67 -16.58
C ASP A 231 -10.50 11.95 -16.17
N GLY A 232 -9.64 12.64 -15.42
CA GLY A 232 -8.36 12.15 -14.90
C GLY A 232 -8.47 10.97 -13.90
N LYS A 233 -9.68 10.49 -13.60
CA LYS A 233 -9.88 9.20 -12.90
C LYS A 233 -9.53 7.99 -13.78
N LYS A 234 -9.59 8.11 -15.12
CA LYS A 234 -9.33 6.99 -16.03
C LYS A 234 -7.85 6.63 -16.17
N ASP A 235 -6.96 7.62 -16.14
CA ASP A 235 -5.51 7.39 -16.19
C ASP A 235 -5.02 6.60 -14.97
N ALA A 236 -5.61 6.86 -13.79
CA ALA A 236 -5.30 6.11 -12.58
C ALA A 236 -5.72 4.63 -12.65
N ASN A 237 -6.81 4.33 -13.37
CA ASN A 237 -7.28 2.96 -13.58
C ASN A 237 -6.38 2.21 -14.56
N LEU A 238 -5.99 2.84 -15.67
CA LEU A 238 -5.04 2.24 -16.63
C LEU A 238 -3.67 1.99 -15.99
N LEU A 239 -3.15 2.95 -15.21
CA LEU A 239 -1.91 2.76 -14.45
C LEU A 239 -2.05 1.66 -13.38
N GLY A 240 -3.24 1.50 -12.79
CA GLY A 240 -3.55 0.40 -11.89
C GLY A 240 -3.49 -0.95 -12.59
N LEU A 241 -4.18 -1.07 -13.73
CA LEU A 241 -4.21 -2.27 -14.57
C LEU A 241 -2.80 -2.70 -14.99
N ARG A 242 -2.00 -1.76 -15.49
CA ARG A 242 -0.60 -2.04 -15.89
C ARG A 242 0.25 -2.55 -14.73
N ARG A 243 0.08 -1.97 -13.52
CA ARG A 243 0.76 -2.46 -12.32
C ARG A 243 0.30 -3.87 -11.94
N THR A 244 -1.00 -4.17 -12.08
CA THR A 244 -1.54 -5.50 -11.85
C THR A 244 -0.95 -6.51 -12.83
N CYS A 245 -0.93 -6.22 -14.13
CA CYS A 245 -0.31 -7.10 -15.14
C CYS A 245 1.15 -7.42 -14.80
N ILE A 246 1.94 -6.39 -14.46
CA ILE A 246 3.34 -6.55 -14.04
C ILE A 246 3.44 -7.46 -12.81
N MET A 247 2.65 -7.19 -11.78
CA MET A 247 2.64 -7.98 -10.56
C MET A 247 2.26 -9.45 -10.83
N LEU A 248 1.30 -9.71 -11.71
CA LEU A 248 0.90 -11.08 -12.06
C LEU A 248 2.04 -11.83 -12.77
N MET A 249 2.75 -11.19 -13.70
CA MET A 249 3.93 -11.79 -14.34
C MET A 249 5.09 -12.03 -13.36
N GLU A 250 5.27 -11.15 -12.38
CA GLU A 250 6.25 -11.35 -11.30
C GLU A 250 5.86 -12.52 -10.39
N CYS A 251 4.59 -12.61 -9.98
CA CYS A 251 4.07 -13.71 -9.17
C CYS A 251 4.18 -15.04 -9.92
N LEU A 252 3.95 -15.07 -11.23
CA LEU A 252 4.20 -16.23 -12.07
C LEU A 252 5.69 -16.58 -12.09
N SER A 253 6.58 -15.60 -12.24
CA SER A 253 8.02 -15.84 -12.19
C SER A 253 8.45 -16.46 -10.85
N ILE A 254 7.87 -16.01 -9.72
CA ILE A 254 8.12 -16.60 -8.40
C ILE A 254 7.62 -18.04 -8.37
N LEU A 255 6.42 -18.30 -8.90
CA LEU A 255 5.85 -19.64 -8.97
C LEU A 255 6.72 -20.60 -9.80
N LEU A 256 7.27 -20.13 -10.92
CA LEU A 256 8.11 -20.93 -11.83
C LEU A 256 9.53 -21.17 -11.29
N THR A 257 10.04 -20.29 -10.43
CA THR A 257 11.44 -20.36 -9.93
C THR A 257 11.57 -20.88 -8.50
N SER A 258 10.48 -20.87 -7.71
CA SER A 258 10.51 -21.25 -6.30
C SER A 258 10.51 -22.78 -6.11
N PRO A 259 11.57 -23.36 -5.53
CA PRO A 259 11.62 -24.80 -5.25
C PRO A 259 10.64 -25.22 -4.13
N ASP A 260 10.31 -24.30 -3.21
CA ASP A 260 9.44 -24.55 -2.05
C ASP A 260 7.95 -24.68 -2.45
N LEU A 261 7.60 -24.17 -3.63
CA LEU A 261 6.24 -24.21 -4.16
C LEU A 261 5.95 -25.50 -4.96
N GLY A 262 6.90 -26.44 -5.04
CA GLY A 262 6.75 -27.72 -5.74
C GLY A 262 6.96 -27.61 -7.25
N PRO A 263 7.05 -28.75 -7.97
CA PRO A 263 7.34 -28.76 -9.39
C PRO A 263 6.15 -28.21 -10.19
N VAL A 264 6.30 -27.00 -10.73
CA VAL A 264 5.41 -26.47 -11.75
C VAL A 264 5.99 -26.87 -13.11
N SER A 265 5.14 -27.36 -14.01
CA SER A 265 5.57 -27.65 -15.38
C SER A 265 6.22 -26.42 -16.01
N GLU A 266 7.32 -26.63 -16.73
CA GLU A 266 7.92 -25.59 -17.58
C GLU A 266 6.86 -25.00 -18.51
N VAL A 267 7.01 -23.71 -18.85
CA VAL A 267 6.13 -23.01 -19.78
C VAL A 267 6.15 -23.76 -21.13
N SER A 268 4.98 -24.24 -21.56
CA SER A 268 4.80 -24.91 -22.85
C SER A 268 5.22 -24.02 -24.01
N ASP A 269 5.75 -24.63 -25.08
CA ASP A 269 6.17 -23.88 -26.26
C ASP A 269 5.00 -23.14 -26.94
N ASP A 270 3.79 -23.69 -26.90
CA ASP A 270 2.59 -23.00 -27.39
C ASP A 270 2.36 -21.67 -26.64
N VAL A 271 2.56 -21.68 -25.31
CA VAL A 271 2.42 -20.48 -24.46
C VAL A 271 3.55 -19.49 -24.73
N LYS A 272 4.77 -19.96 -24.99
CA LYS A 272 5.88 -19.09 -25.40
C LYS A 272 5.59 -18.39 -26.73
N GLU A 273 5.03 -19.10 -27.73
CA GLU A 273 4.68 -18.49 -29.01
C GLU A 273 3.60 -17.41 -28.86
N ILE A 274 2.63 -17.59 -27.96
CA ILE A 274 1.65 -16.54 -27.63
C ILE A 274 2.33 -15.35 -26.96
N ALA A 275 3.22 -15.60 -25.99
CA ALA A 275 3.99 -14.53 -25.33
C ALA A 275 4.85 -13.74 -26.33
N LYS A 276 5.47 -14.42 -27.32
CA LYS A 276 6.20 -13.79 -28.42
C LYS A 276 5.29 -12.92 -29.27
N ALA A 277 4.11 -13.41 -29.65
CA ALA A 277 3.14 -12.63 -30.42
C ALA A 277 2.73 -11.33 -29.69
N ILE A 278 2.49 -11.42 -28.38
CA ILE A 278 2.19 -10.25 -27.53
C ILE A 278 3.39 -9.27 -27.51
N ALA A 279 4.60 -9.78 -27.31
CA ALA A 279 5.81 -8.97 -27.29
C ALA A 279 6.04 -8.24 -28.63
N GLU A 280 5.84 -8.91 -29.77
CA GLU A 280 5.92 -8.29 -31.10
C GLU A 280 4.86 -7.21 -31.31
N GLU A 281 3.65 -7.38 -30.78
CA GLU A 281 2.62 -6.35 -30.81
C GLU A 281 2.99 -5.11 -29.97
N TRP A 282 3.76 -5.31 -28.91
CA TRP A 282 4.15 -4.26 -27.96
C TRP A 282 5.33 -3.43 -28.44
N LYS A 283 6.29 -4.03 -29.17
CA LYS A 283 7.49 -3.35 -29.71
C LYS A 283 7.24 -1.96 -30.32
N PRO A 284 6.36 -1.78 -31.33
CA PRO A 284 6.17 -0.48 -31.96
C PRO A 284 5.62 0.59 -31.01
N LYS A 285 4.97 0.18 -29.91
CA LYS A 285 4.46 1.09 -28.87
C LYS A 285 5.58 1.56 -27.94
N LEU A 286 6.66 0.80 -27.83
CA LEU A 286 7.86 1.15 -27.04
C LEU A 286 8.77 2.11 -27.79
N ASP A 287 8.88 1.99 -29.12
CA ASP A 287 9.67 2.90 -29.96
C ASP A 287 9.18 4.36 -29.90
N ALA A 288 7.88 4.54 -29.61
CA ALA A 288 7.28 5.86 -29.43
C ALA A 288 7.57 6.48 -28.04
N LEU A 289 8.17 5.74 -27.11
CA LEU A 289 8.44 6.23 -25.76
C LEU A 289 9.71 7.08 -25.72
N ASP A 290 9.58 8.27 -25.14
CA ASP A 290 10.72 9.11 -24.81
C ASP A 290 11.39 8.61 -23.51
N ILE A 291 12.67 8.24 -23.63
CA ILE A 291 13.51 7.76 -22.52
C ILE A 291 13.50 8.77 -21.37
N ASP A 292 13.59 10.07 -21.68
CA ASP A 292 13.72 11.12 -20.68
C ASP A 292 12.38 11.47 -20.04
N ALA A 293 11.27 11.35 -20.77
CA ALA A 293 9.92 11.59 -20.24
C ALA A 293 9.51 10.58 -19.16
N SER A 294 10.00 9.33 -19.25
CA SER A 294 9.65 8.25 -18.32
C SER A 294 10.28 8.37 -16.92
N ASN A 295 11.31 9.23 -16.78
CA ASN A 295 12.06 9.44 -15.54
C ASN A 295 12.52 8.12 -14.87
N GLY A 296 12.85 7.10 -15.67
CA GLY A 296 13.30 5.79 -15.21
C GLY A 296 12.22 4.91 -14.57
N ASN A 297 10.93 5.18 -14.82
CA ASN A 297 9.81 4.42 -14.24
C ASN A 297 8.68 4.09 -15.24
N SER A 298 9.00 3.82 -16.50
CA SER A 298 8.02 3.38 -17.51
C SER A 298 7.40 2.03 -17.12
N LEU A 299 6.07 1.94 -17.13
CA LEU A 299 5.34 0.69 -16.88
C LEU A 299 5.36 -0.21 -18.12
N GLU A 300 5.29 0.40 -19.30
CA GLU A 300 5.31 -0.26 -20.59
C GLU A 300 6.63 -0.99 -20.82
N ALA A 301 7.76 -0.28 -20.64
CA ALA A 301 9.07 -0.90 -20.75
C ALA A 301 9.27 -2.00 -19.70
N HIS A 302 8.82 -1.79 -18.46
CA HIS A 302 8.92 -2.80 -17.40
C HIS A 302 8.09 -4.04 -17.73
N ALA A 303 6.84 -3.87 -18.19
CA ALA A 303 5.98 -4.99 -18.54
C ALA A 303 6.55 -5.80 -19.71
N PHE A 304 7.11 -5.15 -20.73
CA PHE A 304 7.77 -5.84 -21.83
C PHE A 304 8.97 -6.67 -21.34
N LEU A 305 9.86 -6.06 -20.56
CA LEU A 305 11.02 -6.76 -20.00
C LEU A 305 10.60 -7.92 -19.09
N GLN A 306 9.57 -7.72 -18.27
CA GLN A 306 9.01 -8.75 -17.39
C GLN A 306 8.39 -9.90 -18.19
N LEU A 307 7.67 -9.62 -19.29
CA LEU A 307 7.11 -10.62 -20.19
C LEU A 307 8.22 -11.50 -20.79
N LEU A 308 9.29 -10.88 -21.31
CA LEU A 308 10.42 -11.62 -21.89
C LEU A 308 11.09 -12.54 -20.86
N ALA A 309 11.28 -12.04 -19.63
CA ALA A 309 11.92 -12.77 -18.56
C ALA A 309 11.04 -13.91 -18.01
N THR A 310 9.78 -13.64 -17.68
CA THR A 310 8.87 -14.61 -17.06
C THR A 310 8.61 -15.81 -17.98
N PHE A 311 8.48 -15.58 -19.28
CA PHE A 311 8.19 -16.64 -20.25
C PHE A 311 9.44 -17.23 -20.92
N GLY A 312 10.63 -16.75 -20.55
CA GLY A 312 11.90 -17.28 -21.05
C GLY A 312 12.10 -17.09 -22.56
N ILE A 313 11.55 -16.03 -23.15
CA ILE A 313 11.58 -15.77 -24.59
C ILE A 313 12.62 -14.70 -24.98
N ALA A 314 13.43 -14.20 -24.04
CA ALA A 314 14.41 -13.15 -24.29
C ALA A 314 15.45 -13.47 -25.38
N SER A 315 15.77 -14.76 -25.58
CA SER A 315 16.73 -15.22 -26.60
C SER A 315 16.24 -15.03 -28.05
N ASP A 316 14.92 -14.89 -28.26
CA ASP A 316 14.33 -14.66 -29.58
C ASP A 316 14.40 -13.17 -30.00
N PHE A 317 14.91 -12.29 -29.13
CA PHE A 317 14.90 -10.85 -29.31
C PHE A 317 16.33 -10.28 -29.32
N ASP A 318 16.49 -9.15 -30.02
CA ASP A 318 17.76 -8.45 -30.10
C ASP A 318 18.13 -7.87 -28.72
N GLN A 319 19.25 -8.32 -28.16
CA GLN A 319 19.65 -7.92 -26.82
C GLN A 319 20.03 -6.43 -26.74
N GLU A 320 20.48 -5.82 -27.83
CA GLU A 320 20.77 -4.39 -27.92
C GLU A 320 19.48 -3.59 -27.79
N GLU A 321 18.41 -3.98 -28.47
CA GLU A 321 17.06 -3.41 -28.33
C GLU A 321 16.54 -3.55 -26.89
N ILE A 322 16.66 -4.73 -26.28
CA ILE A 322 16.26 -4.94 -24.88
C ILE A 322 17.08 -4.01 -23.95
N SER A 323 18.39 -3.91 -24.16
CA SER A 323 19.27 -3.07 -23.33
C SER A 323 18.93 -1.58 -23.39
N ARG A 324 18.40 -1.09 -24.52
CA ARG A 324 17.98 0.32 -24.70
C ARG A 324 16.76 0.68 -23.85
N LEU A 325 15.97 -0.30 -23.40
CA LEU A 325 14.81 -0.08 -22.53
C LEU A 325 15.20 0.05 -21.06
N ILE A 326 16.37 -0.45 -20.64
CA ILE A 326 16.78 -0.47 -19.23
C ILE A 326 16.83 0.94 -18.60
N PRO A 327 17.32 1.99 -19.28
CA PRO A 327 17.24 3.34 -18.74
C PRO A 327 15.80 3.78 -18.43
N MET A 328 14.77 3.29 -19.13
CA MET A 328 13.37 3.65 -18.86
C MET A 328 12.83 3.02 -17.57
N VAL A 329 13.51 2.04 -16.99
CA VAL A 329 13.09 1.31 -15.78
C VAL A 329 14.11 1.40 -14.64
N SER A 330 15.15 2.23 -14.79
CA SER A 330 16.32 2.30 -13.90
C SER A 330 16.01 2.58 -12.42
N ARG A 331 14.85 3.14 -12.08
CA ARG A 331 14.45 3.44 -10.70
C ARG A 331 13.73 2.31 -9.99
N ARG A 332 13.28 1.29 -10.72
CA ARG A 332 12.55 0.19 -10.12
C ARG A 332 13.52 -0.71 -9.37
N ARG A 333 13.11 -1.13 -8.18
CA ARG A 333 13.90 -2.01 -7.31
C ARG A 333 14.24 -3.34 -7.99
N GLN A 334 13.35 -3.85 -8.85
CA GLN A 334 13.48 -5.15 -9.51
C GLN A 334 14.38 -5.12 -10.75
N THR A 335 14.80 -3.94 -11.23
CA THR A 335 15.50 -3.81 -12.50
C THR A 335 16.79 -4.61 -12.55
N ALA A 336 17.55 -4.68 -11.45
CA ALA A 336 18.78 -5.47 -11.41
C ALA A 336 18.51 -6.97 -11.55
N ASP A 337 17.54 -7.51 -10.82
CA ASP A 337 17.15 -8.92 -10.89
C ASP A 337 16.62 -9.27 -12.28
N LEU A 338 15.82 -8.38 -12.86
CA LEU A 338 15.27 -8.52 -14.21
C LEU A 338 16.36 -8.49 -15.28
N CYS A 339 17.35 -7.60 -15.18
CA CYS A 339 18.49 -7.59 -16.09
C CYS A 339 19.31 -8.89 -16.02
N ARG A 340 19.43 -9.51 -14.84
CA ARG A 340 20.13 -10.81 -14.70
C ARG A 340 19.34 -11.95 -15.35
N SER A 341 18.02 -12.00 -15.15
CA SER A 341 17.17 -13.03 -15.78
C SER A 341 17.11 -12.89 -17.30
N LEU A 342 17.24 -11.67 -17.83
CA LEU A 342 17.35 -11.40 -19.27
C LEU A 342 18.75 -11.60 -19.85
N GLY A 343 19.75 -11.95 -19.03
CA GLY A 343 21.12 -12.16 -19.50
C GLY A 343 21.85 -10.88 -19.94
N LEU A 344 21.49 -9.72 -19.38
CA LEU A 344 22.03 -8.40 -19.77
C LEU A 344 23.22 -7.95 -18.92
N SER A 345 23.70 -8.78 -17.98
CA SER A 345 24.74 -8.41 -17.01
C SER A 345 26.00 -7.80 -17.66
N GLU A 346 26.46 -8.37 -18.78
CA GLU A 346 27.67 -7.88 -19.48
C GLU A 346 27.47 -6.52 -20.17
N LYS A 347 26.22 -6.14 -20.47
CA LYS A 347 25.86 -4.87 -21.12
C LYS A 347 25.65 -3.74 -20.11
N MET A 348 25.57 -4.05 -18.81
CA MET A 348 25.30 -3.07 -17.76
C MET A 348 26.29 -1.90 -17.69
N PRO A 349 27.62 -2.05 -17.94
CA PRO A 349 28.52 -0.91 -17.97
C PRO A 349 28.07 0.17 -18.96
N GLY A 350 27.67 -0.21 -20.18
CA GLY A 350 27.18 0.73 -21.19
C GLY A 350 25.87 1.40 -20.80
N VAL A 351 24.95 0.65 -20.16
CA VAL A 351 23.70 1.22 -19.62
C VAL A 351 23.98 2.24 -18.52
N ILE A 352 24.91 1.95 -17.62
CA ILE A 352 25.31 2.85 -16.53
C ILE A 352 25.91 4.13 -17.10
N GLU A 353 26.74 4.06 -18.15
CA GLU A 353 27.25 5.24 -18.85
C GLU A 353 26.13 6.12 -19.43
N ILE A 354 25.11 5.50 -20.06
CA ILE A 354 23.93 6.23 -20.57
C ILE A 354 23.19 6.95 -19.42
N LEU A 355 23.04 6.31 -18.26
CA LEU A 355 22.42 6.93 -17.08
C LEU A 355 23.22 8.10 -16.54
N ILE A 356 24.55 7.99 -16.51
CA ILE A 356 25.44 9.08 -16.09
C ILE A 356 25.32 10.26 -17.05
N ASN A 357 25.36 9.99 -18.36
CA ASN A 357 25.29 11.02 -19.40
C ASN A 357 23.91 11.70 -19.48
N SER A 358 22.83 11.00 -19.11
CA SER A 358 21.48 11.56 -18.99
C SER A 358 21.21 12.27 -17.66
N GLY A 359 22.22 12.41 -16.80
CA GLY A 359 22.06 13.12 -15.52
C GLY A 359 21.33 12.32 -14.44
N ARG A 360 21.22 11.00 -14.58
CA ARG A 360 20.59 10.08 -13.62
C ARG A 360 21.63 9.37 -12.77
N GLN A 361 22.43 10.15 -12.03
CA GLN A 361 23.56 9.58 -11.27
C GLN A 361 23.12 8.66 -10.13
N ILE A 362 21.95 8.91 -9.51
CA ILE A 362 21.43 8.04 -8.44
C ILE A 362 21.14 6.64 -8.98
N ASP A 363 20.43 6.57 -10.11
CA ASP A 363 20.07 5.32 -10.76
C ASP A 363 21.34 4.56 -11.23
N ALA A 364 22.29 5.29 -11.81
CA ALA A 364 23.59 4.76 -12.21
C ALA A 364 24.36 4.14 -11.04
N VAL A 365 24.40 4.82 -9.88
CA VAL A 365 25.05 4.31 -8.67
C VAL A 365 24.34 3.05 -8.15
N ASN A 366 23.01 3.04 -8.11
CA ASN A 366 22.25 1.88 -7.65
C ASN A 366 22.52 0.64 -8.51
N LEU A 367 22.55 0.80 -9.84
CA LEU A 367 22.89 -0.30 -10.75
C LEU A 367 24.37 -0.69 -10.66
N ALA A 368 25.28 0.27 -10.49
CA ALA A 368 26.70 -0.04 -10.27
C ALA A 368 26.91 -0.89 -9.02
N PHE A 369 26.19 -0.61 -7.93
CA PHE A 369 26.20 -1.48 -6.74
C PHE A 369 25.59 -2.86 -7.03
N ALA A 370 24.43 -2.90 -7.67
CA ALA A 370 23.71 -4.16 -7.91
C ALA A 370 24.41 -5.14 -8.86
N PHE A 371 25.35 -4.64 -9.67
CA PHE A 371 26.19 -5.40 -10.60
C PHE A 371 27.67 -5.44 -10.19
N GLU A 372 28.02 -4.95 -8.99
CA GLU A 372 29.40 -4.96 -8.47
C GLU A 372 30.41 -4.19 -9.35
N LEU A 373 29.95 -3.15 -10.05
CA LEU A 373 30.73 -2.30 -10.96
C LEU A 373 31.22 -1.01 -10.29
N THR A 374 31.28 -0.95 -8.96
CA THR A 374 31.62 0.27 -8.21
C THR A 374 33.08 0.70 -8.37
N GLU A 375 33.98 -0.21 -8.75
CA GLU A 375 35.37 0.12 -9.10
C GLU A 375 35.44 0.93 -10.41
N GLN A 376 34.63 0.55 -11.40
CA GLN A 376 34.54 1.25 -12.68
C GLN A 376 33.72 2.55 -12.54
N PHE A 377 32.61 2.50 -11.80
CA PHE A 377 31.69 3.61 -11.59
C PHE A 377 31.69 4.04 -10.13
N SER A 378 32.76 4.74 -9.73
CA SER A 378 32.94 5.17 -8.35
C SER A 378 31.73 6.00 -7.86
N PRO A 379 31.05 5.58 -6.76
CA PRO A 379 29.86 6.27 -6.28
C PRO A 379 30.13 7.70 -5.81
N VAL A 380 31.28 7.94 -5.18
CA VAL A 380 31.59 9.25 -4.56
C VAL A 380 31.68 10.38 -5.60
N PRO A 381 32.42 10.24 -6.72
CA PRO A 381 32.40 11.22 -7.81
C PRO A 381 31.01 11.45 -8.41
N LEU A 382 30.24 10.38 -8.63
CA LEU A 382 28.90 10.46 -9.22
C LEU A 382 27.93 11.23 -8.32
N LEU A 383 27.91 10.93 -7.02
CA LEU A 383 27.07 11.63 -6.04
C LEU A 383 27.51 13.09 -5.85
N LYS A 384 28.82 13.39 -5.90
CA LYS A 384 29.31 14.77 -5.89
C LYS A 384 28.84 15.55 -7.12
N SER A 385 28.85 14.92 -8.30
CA SER A 385 28.33 15.50 -9.54
C SER A 385 26.83 15.81 -9.40
N TYR A 386 26.04 14.84 -8.94
CA TYR A 386 24.62 15.03 -8.66
C TYR A 386 24.35 16.22 -7.73
N LEU A 387 25.04 16.30 -6.58
CA LEU A 387 24.87 17.41 -5.63
C LEU A 387 25.27 18.76 -6.24
N LYS A 388 26.28 18.80 -7.11
CA LYS A 388 26.70 20.01 -7.81
C LYS A 388 25.61 20.50 -8.77
N GLU A 389 25.03 19.60 -9.55
CA GLU A 389 23.93 19.95 -10.47
C GLU A 389 22.65 20.32 -9.74
N ALA A 390 22.28 19.59 -8.68
CA ALA A 390 21.13 19.92 -7.83
C ALA A 390 21.25 21.33 -7.21
N ARG A 391 22.46 21.70 -6.74
CA ARG A 391 22.73 23.05 -6.20
C ARG A 391 22.63 24.17 -7.24
N LYS A 392 23.02 23.89 -8.49
CA LYS A 392 22.86 24.85 -9.59
C LYS A 392 21.39 25.05 -9.93
N ALA A 393 20.62 23.96 -9.99
CA ALA A 393 19.18 24.00 -10.24
C ALA A 393 18.40 24.70 -9.11
N SER A 394 18.88 24.63 -7.86
CA SER A 394 18.27 25.29 -6.71
C SER A 394 18.71 26.74 -6.49
N SER A 395 19.74 27.21 -7.20
CA SER A 395 20.22 28.59 -7.02
C SER A 395 19.29 29.57 -7.76
N PRO A 396 18.76 30.62 -7.09
CA PRO A 396 18.07 31.69 -7.78
C PRO A 396 19.06 32.32 -8.76
N LEU A 397 18.69 32.42 -10.04
CA LEU A 397 19.38 33.30 -10.98
C LEU A 397 19.58 34.64 -10.28
N LYS A 398 20.85 35.02 -10.06
CA LYS A 398 21.21 36.33 -9.51
C LYS A 398 20.42 37.40 -10.28
N PRO A 399 19.81 38.39 -9.60
CA PRO A 399 19.22 39.52 -10.28
C PRO A 399 20.37 40.28 -10.95
N GLY A 400 20.58 40.00 -12.23
CA GLY A 400 21.46 40.79 -13.08
C GLY A 400 20.79 42.14 -13.29
N ASN A 401 21.45 43.19 -12.79
CA ASN A 401 21.14 44.60 -12.94
C ASN A 401 20.21 44.94 -14.13
N ALA A 402 18.93 45.11 -13.84
CA ALA A 402 18.03 45.97 -14.61
C ALA A 402 17.41 46.95 -13.63
N SER A 403 17.58 48.23 -13.94
CA SER A 403 17.19 49.40 -13.15
C SER A 403 15.74 49.34 -12.64
N PRO A 404 15.43 49.96 -11.48
CA PRO A 404 14.10 49.92 -10.92
C PRO A 404 13.18 50.81 -11.73
N THR A 405 12.12 50.24 -12.33
CA THR A 405 10.96 51.04 -12.73
C THR A 405 9.68 50.21 -12.68
N ALA A 406 8.71 50.78 -11.97
CA ALA A 406 7.27 50.48 -12.00
C ALA A 406 6.80 49.13 -11.44
N GLN A 407 6.72 49.09 -10.10
CA GLN A 407 5.47 49.00 -9.33
C GLN A 407 4.16 48.61 -10.05
N VAL A 408 3.40 47.77 -9.33
CA VAL A 408 1.94 47.49 -9.37
C VAL A 408 1.46 46.36 -10.28
N CYS A 409 0.99 45.28 -9.65
CA CYS A 409 -0.44 44.95 -9.67
C CYS A 409 -0.83 44.13 -8.44
N SER A 410 -1.97 44.52 -7.87
CA SER A 410 -2.66 44.00 -6.69
C SER A 410 -3.35 42.67 -6.95
#